data_AF-A0A0E0G0D0-F1
#
_entry.id   AF-A0A0E0G0D0-F1
#
_cell.length_a   1.000
_cell.length_b   1.000
_cell.length_c   1.000
_cell.angle_alpha   90.00
_cell.angle_beta   90.00
_cell.angle_gamma   90.00
#
_symmetry.space_group_name_H-M   'P 1'
#
loop_
_entity.id
_entity.type
_entity.pdbx_description
1 polymer ?
#
loop_
_entity_poly.entity_id
_entity_poly.type
_entity_poly.pdbx_seq_one_letter_code
_entity_poly.pdbx_strand_id
1 'polypeptide(L)'
;MVALPSLSPPPPRPSPSPATPRRRPPPPPPPHATPSHRVRSRPATVVSAASGVTDGYHSTIRSLNSRGRHVPRKSLGQNYMLNSKVNEELVAAAGVEEGDVVLEIGPGTGSLTAALLDAGATVFAVEKDKHMATLVNDRFGSTEQLKIIEEDITKFNVRSHFLPFLEEKSHHTRKYAKVVSNLPFNVSTEVVKLLLPMGDVFSVMVLLLQDETALRFADASIQTPEYRPINVFVNFYSEPEYKFKVERTNFFPQPKVDGAVISFKLKNSGDYPPVNSAFNGKRKMLRKSLQHLCSSSEIEAALANIGLPVTVLLADTASARPIFSSRCTAFRLQLQQ
;
A
#
# COMPACT_ATOMS: atom_id res chain seq x y z
N MET A 1 81.83 17.06 -80.94
CA MET A 1 81.65 17.56 -79.56
C MET A 1 80.96 18.91 -79.66
N VAL A 2 79.63 18.93 -79.48
CA VAL A 2 78.75 20.11 -79.66
C VAL A 2 78.15 20.40 -78.27
N ALA A 3 78.68 21.39 -77.57
CA ALA A 3 78.23 22.79 -77.48
C ALA A 3 77.07 22.99 -76.49
N LEU A 4 77.35 23.74 -75.42
CA LEU A 4 76.37 24.35 -74.53
C LEU A 4 76.60 25.85 -74.53
N PRO A 5 75.64 26.67 -75.02
CA PRO A 5 75.60 28.09 -74.74
C PRO A 5 74.61 28.37 -73.60
N SER A 6 75.10 29.15 -72.65
CA SER A 6 74.38 29.80 -71.55
C SER A 6 73.37 30.83 -72.05
N LEU A 7 72.18 30.91 -71.43
CA LEU A 7 71.34 32.12 -71.43
C LEU A 7 70.48 32.20 -70.15
N SER A 8 70.38 33.42 -69.64
CA SER A 8 69.85 33.91 -68.35
C SER A 8 68.33 33.71 -68.11
N PRO A 9 67.82 33.92 -66.88
CA PRO A 9 66.50 33.45 -66.46
C PRO A 9 65.35 34.44 -66.76
N PRO A 10 64.11 33.94 -67.00
CA PRO A 10 62.91 34.75 -67.15
C PRO A 10 62.18 35.04 -65.82
N PRO A 11 61.29 36.07 -65.79
CA PRO A 11 60.63 36.58 -64.58
C PRO A 11 59.41 35.76 -64.12
N PRO A 12 58.92 35.96 -62.88
CA PRO A 12 57.84 35.16 -62.30
C PRO A 12 56.45 35.57 -62.82
N ARG A 13 55.53 34.60 -62.89
CA ARG A 13 54.11 34.78 -63.25
C ARG A 13 53.16 34.54 -62.07
N PRO A 14 51.94 35.12 -62.12
CA PRO A 14 51.08 35.34 -60.94
C PRO A 14 50.20 34.14 -60.58
N SER A 15 49.79 34.11 -59.31
CA SER A 15 48.92 33.10 -58.68
C SER A 15 47.44 33.21 -59.09
N PRO A 16 46.75 32.09 -59.39
CA PRO A 16 45.30 32.09 -59.63
C PRO A 16 44.46 31.87 -58.37
N SER A 17 43.30 32.56 -58.31
CA SER A 17 42.25 32.49 -57.29
C SER A 17 41.53 31.12 -57.22
N PRO A 18 40.94 30.75 -56.07
CA PRO A 18 40.31 29.44 -55.88
C PRO A 18 38.89 29.35 -56.45
N ALA A 19 38.62 28.26 -57.17
CA ALA A 19 37.32 27.88 -57.70
C ALA A 19 36.47 27.11 -56.66
N THR A 20 35.15 27.35 -56.68
CA THR A 20 34.12 26.75 -55.82
C THR A 20 33.86 25.26 -56.11
N PRO A 21 33.63 24.40 -55.09
CA PRO A 21 33.33 22.97 -55.32
C PRO A 21 31.86 22.72 -55.64
N ARG A 22 31.60 21.91 -56.68
CA ARG A 22 30.27 21.42 -57.11
C ARG A 22 29.74 20.29 -56.20
N ARG A 23 28.43 20.30 -55.95
CA ARG A 23 27.66 19.30 -55.17
C ARG A 23 27.62 17.90 -55.84
N ARG A 24 27.69 16.83 -55.04
CA ARG A 24 27.48 15.42 -55.45
C ARG A 24 25.98 15.08 -55.62
N PRO A 25 25.61 14.13 -56.51
CA PRO A 25 24.24 13.64 -56.67
C PRO A 25 23.90 12.48 -55.69
N PRO A 26 22.60 12.21 -55.43
CA PRO A 26 22.13 11.22 -54.45
C PRO A 26 22.12 9.77 -54.97
N PRO A 27 22.05 8.76 -54.08
CA PRO A 27 22.10 7.33 -54.44
C PRO A 27 20.73 6.76 -54.92
N PRO A 28 20.73 5.58 -55.58
CA PRO A 28 19.55 5.00 -56.21
C PRO A 28 18.67 4.19 -55.23
N PRO A 29 17.40 3.90 -55.60
CA PRO A 29 16.46 3.17 -54.74
C PRO A 29 16.62 1.64 -54.84
N PRO A 30 16.17 0.87 -53.84
CA PRO A 30 16.22 -0.59 -53.85
C PRO A 30 15.02 -1.24 -54.59
N PRO A 31 15.11 -2.54 -54.95
CA PRO A 31 14.16 -3.18 -55.86
C PRO A 31 12.89 -3.73 -55.18
N HIS A 32 11.81 -3.83 -55.96
CA HIS A 32 10.52 -4.43 -55.57
C HIS A 32 10.53 -5.96 -55.63
N ALA A 33 9.93 -6.62 -54.62
CA ALA A 33 9.46 -8.00 -54.67
C ALA A 33 8.12 -8.12 -53.88
N THR A 34 7.26 -9.04 -54.36
CA THR A 34 5.80 -9.22 -54.14
C THR A 34 5.40 -9.94 -52.82
N PRO A 35 4.09 -10.08 -52.47
CA PRO A 35 3.59 -9.92 -51.10
C PRO A 35 3.48 -11.22 -50.29
N SER A 36 3.73 -11.11 -48.98
CA SER A 36 3.41 -12.14 -47.98
C SER A 36 2.80 -11.45 -46.74
N HIS A 37 1.62 -11.94 -46.33
CA HIS A 37 0.95 -11.54 -45.09
C HIS A 37 1.81 -11.89 -43.87
N ARG A 38 2.19 -10.89 -43.06
CA ARG A 38 2.50 -11.10 -41.63
C ARG A 38 2.42 -9.81 -40.80
N VAL A 39 1.64 -9.93 -39.74
CA VAL A 39 1.37 -9.07 -38.57
C VAL A 39 2.45 -8.00 -38.28
N ARG A 40 2.03 -6.73 -38.19
CA ARG A 40 2.84 -5.60 -37.70
C ARG A 40 3.02 -5.70 -36.18
N SER A 41 4.22 -6.03 -35.72
CA SER A 41 4.71 -5.65 -34.38
C SER A 41 5.35 -4.26 -34.47
N ARG A 42 4.89 -3.32 -33.63
CA ARG A 42 5.53 -2.00 -33.46
C ARG A 42 6.60 -2.11 -32.36
N PRO A 43 7.74 -1.42 -32.47
CA PRO A 43 8.75 -1.43 -31.43
C PRO A 43 8.25 -0.64 -30.22
N ALA A 44 8.39 -1.22 -29.03
CA ALA A 44 8.09 -0.57 -27.76
C ALA A 44 9.13 0.53 -27.50
N THR A 45 8.69 1.78 -27.53
CA THR A 45 9.46 2.90 -27.02
C THR A 45 9.51 2.79 -25.50
N VAL A 46 10.69 2.52 -24.95
CA VAL A 46 10.98 2.66 -23.52
C VAL A 46 10.89 4.16 -23.19
N VAL A 47 9.79 4.57 -22.56
CA VAL A 47 9.63 5.93 -22.06
C VAL A 47 10.20 5.99 -20.65
N SER A 48 11.34 6.67 -20.53
CA SER A 48 11.93 7.10 -19.26
C SER A 48 10.95 8.07 -18.55
N ALA A 49 10.27 7.60 -17.51
CA ALA A 49 9.36 8.39 -16.70
C ALA A 49 9.99 8.68 -15.32
N ALA A 50 10.63 9.85 -15.17
CA ALA A 50 11.20 10.27 -13.89
C ALA A 50 10.82 11.70 -13.47
N SER A 51 9.87 12.35 -14.14
CA SER A 51 9.54 13.76 -13.85
C SER A 51 8.08 14.18 -14.06
N GLY A 52 7.16 13.24 -14.33
CA GLY A 52 5.76 13.57 -14.73
C GLY A 52 4.67 13.44 -13.66
N VAL A 53 4.96 12.86 -12.49
CA VAL A 53 3.90 12.46 -11.53
C VAL A 53 3.39 13.63 -10.68
N THR A 54 4.24 14.59 -10.34
CA THR A 54 3.89 15.77 -9.50
C THR A 54 2.93 16.73 -10.21
N ASP A 55 3.09 16.93 -11.51
CA ASP A 55 2.24 17.83 -12.32
C ASP A 55 0.85 17.24 -12.61
N GLY A 56 0.74 15.90 -12.75
CA GLY A 56 -0.54 15.20 -12.92
C GLY A 56 -1.43 15.23 -11.67
N TYR A 57 -0.82 15.16 -10.49
CA TYR A 57 -1.55 15.12 -9.23
C TYR A 57 -2.18 16.49 -8.87
N HIS A 58 -1.39 17.56 -8.90
CA HIS A 58 -1.92 18.91 -8.62
C HIS A 58 -2.90 19.37 -9.70
N SER A 59 -2.75 18.94 -10.96
CA SER A 59 -3.74 19.18 -12.00
C SER A 59 -5.02 18.39 -11.80
N THR A 60 -4.97 17.18 -11.24
CA THR A 60 -6.16 16.38 -10.88
C THR A 60 -6.96 17.06 -9.76
N ILE A 61 -6.30 17.47 -8.68
CA ILE A 61 -6.95 18.24 -7.59
C ILE A 61 -7.49 19.58 -8.11
N ARG A 62 -6.74 20.29 -8.96
CA ARG A 62 -7.21 21.54 -9.59
C ARG A 62 -8.40 21.32 -10.54
N SER A 63 -8.42 20.24 -11.31
CA SER A 63 -9.51 19.89 -12.23
C SER A 63 -10.79 19.51 -11.47
N LEU A 64 -10.66 18.79 -10.35
CA LEU A 64 -11.77 18.48 -9.45
C LEU A 64 -12.41 19.77 -8.89
N ASN A 65 -11.58 20.75 -8.55
CA ASN A 65 -12.02 22.06 -8.05
C ASN A 65 -12.60 22.98 -9.15
N SER A 66 -11.96 23.06 -10.34
CA SER A 66 -12.32 24.03 -11.39
C SER A 66 -13.66 23.74 -12.08
N ARG A 67 -14.08 22.47 -12.12
CA ARG A 67 -15.40 22.11 -12.67
C ARG A 67 -16.55 22.35 -11.70
N GLY A 68 -16.28 22.81 -10.47
CA GLY A 68 -17.29 23.02 -9.41
C GLY A 68 -18.00 21.72 -8.98
N ARG A 69 -17.51 20.56 -9.41
CA ARG A 69 -18.22 19.28 -9.22
C ARG A 69 -17.90 18.62 -7.89
N HIS A 70 -16.71 18.80 -7.32
CA HIS A 70 -16.32 18.05 -6.12
C HIS A 70 -15.46 18.85 -5.15
N VAL A 71 -16.11 19.45 -4.17
CA VAL A 71 -15.48 19.82 -2.89
C VAL A 71 -15.26 18.52 -2.12
N PRO A 72 -14.07 18.28 -1.54
CA PRO A 72 -13.83 17.12 -0.68
C PRO A 72 -14.94 16.97 0.36
N ARG A 73 -15.59 15.79 0.37
CA ARG A 73 -16.77 15.57 1.20
C ARG A 73 -16.32 15.40 2.65
N LYS A 74 -16.45 16.47 3.44
CA LYS A 74 -16.17 16.44 4.89
C LYS A 74 -16.90 15.30 5.61
N SER A 75 -18.12 14.96 5.19
CA SER A 75 -18.91 13.86 5.75
C SER A 75 -18.30 12.48 5.51
N LEU A 76 -17.46 12.33 4.47
CA LEU A 76 -16.73 11.08 4.17
C LEU A 76 -15.29 11.11 4.70
N GLY A 77 -14.86 12.18 5.38
CA GLY A 77 -13.51 12.30 5.91
C GLY A 77 -12.41 12.37 4.86
N GLN A 78 -12.73 12.81 3.63
CA GLN A 78 -11.79 12.86 2.51
C GLN A 78 -10.69 13.90 2.75
N ASN A 79 -9.45 13.44 2.88
CA ASN A 79 -8.23 14.26 2.85
C ASN A 79 -7.25 13.58 1.89
N TYR A 80 -6.95 14.23 0.76
CA TYR A 80 -6.13 13.65 -0.29
C TYR A 80 -4.64 13.91 -0.03
N MET A 81 -3.82 12.86 -0.12
CA MET A 81 -2.37 12.95 0.03
C MET A 81 -1.74 13.72 -1.13
N LEU A 82 -1.10 14.86 -0.85
CA LEU A 82 -0.42 15.75 -1.78
C LEU A 82 1.02 15.32 -2.12
N ASN A 83 1.63 14.52 -1.25
CA ASN A 83 3.04 14.17 -1.34
C ASN A 83 3.22 12.71 -1.77
N SER A 84 3.71 12.49 -2.99
CA SER A 84 3.92 11.14 -3.53
C SER A 84 4.95 10.34 -2.73
N LYS A 85 5.95 11.00 -2.14
CA LYS A 85 6.98 10.32 -1.33
C LYS A 85 6.39 9.61 -0.13
N VAL A 86 5.34 10.17 0.49
CA VAL A 86 4.66 9.51 1.61
C VAL A 86 3.99 8.22 1.12
N ASN A 87 3.41 8.20 -0.08
CA ASN A 87 2.85 6.97 -0.65
C ASN A 87 3.94 5.94 -0.94
N GLU A 88 5.08 6.34 -1.49
CA GLU A 88 6.24 5.47 -1.70
C GLU A 88 6.73 4.89 -0.36
N GLU A 89 6.78 5.68 0.70
CA GLU A 89 7.13 5.23 2.05
C GLU A 89 6.10 4.27 2.65
N LEU A 90 4.79 4.43 2.37
CA LEU A 90 3.75 3.46 2.76
C LEU A 90 3.99 2.11 2.08
N VAL A 91 4.23 2.13 0.76
CA VAL A 91 4.48 0.94 -0.05
C VAL A 91 5.75 0.23 0.43
N ALA A 92 6.82 0.98 0.71
CA ALA A 92 8.06 0.46 1.26
C ALA A 92 7.89 -0.11 2.68
N ALA A 93 7.12 0.54 3.56
CA ALA A 93 6.85 0.06 4.91
C ALA A 93 6.04 -1.26 4.92
N ALA A 94 5.22 -1.49 3.88
CA ALA A 94 4.52 -2.76 3.66
C ALA A 94 5.39 -3.81 2.95
N GLY A 95 6.59 -3.42 2.51
CA GLY A 95 7.52 -4.25 1.75
C GLY A 95 6.88 -4.83 0.50
N VAL A 96 6.04 -4.05 -0.20
CA VAL A 96 5.34 -4.51 -1.41
C VAL A 96 6.35 -4.84 -2.50
N GLU A 97 6.19 -6.01 -3.11
CA GLU A 97 7.02 -6.51 -4.21
C GLU A 97 6.16 -6.80 -5.44
N GLU A 98 6.82 -6.95 -6.59
CA GLU A 98 6.15 -7.36 -7.83
C GLU A 98 5.39 -8.68 -7.62
N GLY A 99 4.14 -8.71 -8.08
CA GLY A 99 3.27 -9.88 -7.94
C GLY A 99 2.53 -10.00 -6.60
N ASP A 100 2.79 -9.12 -5.62
CA ASP A 100 1.97 -9.07 -4.42
C ASP A 100 0.52 -8.64 -4.74
N VAL A 101 -0.44 -9.20 -4.00
CA VAL A 101 -1.84 -8.76 -4.02
C VAL A 101 -2.10 -7.85 -2.82
N VAL A 102 -2.61 -6.65 -3.09
CA VAL A 102 -2.80 -5.60 -2.08
C VAL A 102 -4.25 -5.16 -2.02
N LEU A 103 -4.83 -5.17 -0.81
CA LEU A 103 -6.10 -4.49 -0.52
C LEU A 103 -5.82 -3.00 -0.21
N GLU A 104 -6.44 -2.12 -0.98
CA GLU A 104 -6.47 -0.68 -0.75
C GLU A 104 -7.90 -0.24 -0.35
N ILE A 105 -8.02 0.53 0.73
CA ILE A 105 -9.29 1.04 1.23
C ILE A 105 -9.30 2.55 1.05
N GLY A 106 -10.29 3.05 0.31
CA GLY A 106 -10.43 4.47 0.01
C GLY A 106 -9.30 5.00 -0.88
N PRO A 107 -9.14 4.50 -2.12
CA PRO A 107 -8.12 4.99 -3.04
C PRO A 107 -8.27 6.50 -3.34
N GLY A 108 -9.48 7.05 -3.20
CA GLY A 108 -9.75 8.48 -3.37
C GLY A 108 -9.36 8.96 -4.77
N THR A 109 -8.31 9.77 -4.87
CA THR A 109 -7.82 10.22 -6.17
C THR A 109 -6.96 9.19 -6.90
N GLY A 110 -6.57 8.09 -6.24
CA GLY A 110 -5.70 7.04 -6.77
C GLY A 110 -4.22 7.37 -6.69
N SER A 111 -3.80 8.24 -5.77
CA SER A 111 -2.37 8.57 -5.61
C SER A 111 -1.57 7.44 -4.96
N LEU A 112 -2.17 6.72 -3.99
CA LEU A 112 -1.56 5.52 -3.41
C LEU A 112 -1.70 4.32 -4.36
N THR A 113 -2.86 4.17 -5.03
CA THR A 113 -3.05 3.18 -6.11
C THR A 113 -1.94 3.24 -7.15
N ALA A 114 -1.55 4.44 -7.59
CA ALA A 114 -0.44 4.61 -8.54
C ALA A 114 0.87 4.02 -8.00
N ALA A 115 1.26 4.37 -6.76
CA ALA A 115 2.50 3.87 -6.16
C ALA A 115 2.49 2.35 -5.96
N LEU A 116 1.33 1.76 -5.65
CA LEU A 116 1.17 0.31 -5.55
C LEU A 116 1.32 -0.40 -6.90
N LEU A 117 0.70 0.14 -7.96
CA LEU A 117 0.82 -0.39 -9.31
C LEU A 117 2.25 -0.25 -9.85
N ASP A 118 2.91 0.89 -9.59
CA ASP A 118 4.30 1.13 -9.97
C ASP A 118 5.27 0.15 -9.28
N ALA A 119 4.94 -0.33 -8.08
CA ALA A 119 5.68 -1.39 -7.39
C ALA A 119 5.40 -2.80 -7.95
N GLY A 120 4.55 -2.93 -8.98
CA GLY A 120 4.20 -4.20 -9.61
C GLY A 120 3.12 -5.01 -8.87
N ALA A 121 2.40 -4.38 -7.93
CA ALA A 121 1.33 -5.06 -7.19
C ALA A 121 0.05 -5.20 -8.03
N THR A 122 -0.74 -6.22 -7.71
CA THR A 122 -2.14 -6.30 -8.11
C THR A 122 -3.01 -5.71 -6.99
N VAL A 123 -3.74 -4.64 -7.28
CA VAL A 123 -4.51 -3.87 -6.31
C VAL A 123 -5.99 -4.22 -6.38
N PHE A 124 -6.56 -4.56 -5.23
CA PHE A 124 -7.99 -4.62 -4.99
C PHE A 124 -8.41 -3.40 -4.18
N ALA A 125 -9.05 -2.43 -4.80
CA ALA A 125 -9.45 -1.18 -4.17
C ALA A 125 -10.94 -1.21 -3.79
N VAL A 126 -11.27 -0.83 -2.55
CA VAL A 126 -12.65 -0.64 -2.09
C VAL A 126 -12.89 0.84 -1.85
N GLU A 127 -13.81 1.44 -2.61
CA GLU A 127 -14.11 2.87 -2.56
C GLU A 127 -15.61 3.10 -2.35
N LYS A 128 -15.94 3.90 -1.34
CA LYS A 128 -17.32 4.21 -0.99
C LYS A 128 -17.89 5.34 -1.85
N ASP A 129 -17.06 6.29 -2.26
CA ASP A 129 -17.49 7.37 -3.14
C ASP A 129 -17.41 6.94 -4.60
N LYS A 130 -18.58 6.67 -5.20
CA LYS A 130 -18.73 6.30 -6.61
C LYS A 130 -17.95 7.22 -7.58
N HIS A 131 -17.83 8.51 -7.29
CA HIS A 131 -17.10 9.43 -8.16
C HIS A 131 -15.60 9.20 -8.10
N MET A 132 -15.08 8.90 -6.91
CA MET A 132 -13.67 8.54 -6.71
C MET A 132 -13.38 7.18 -7.36
N ALA A 133 -14.29 6.21 -7.21
CA ALA A 133 -14.18 4.92 -7.87
C ALA A 133 -14.13 5.07 -9.40
N THR A 134 -15.03 5.89 -9.97
CA THR A 134 -15.01 6.21 -11.41
C THR A 134 -13.70 6.88 -11.81
N LEU A 135 -13.20 7.84 -11.04
CA LEU A 135 -11.94 8.53 -11.32
C LEU A 135 -10.76 7.55 -11.36
N VAL A 136 -10.64 6.67 -10.36
CA VAL A 136 -9.56 5.68 -10.31
C VAL A 136 -9.70 4.68 -11.48
N ASN A 137 -10.93 4.29 -11.81
CA ASN A 137 -11.21 3.41 -12.95
C ASN A 137 -10.88 4.06 -14.29
N ASP A 138 -11.16 5.35 -14.47
CA ASP A 138 -10.81 6.08 -15.69
C ASP A 138 -9.29 6.21 -15.85
N ARG A 139 -8.56 6.33 -14.74
CA ARG A 139 -7.10 6.48 -14.72
C ARG A 139 -6.37 5.15 -14.95
N PHE A 140 -6.87 4.07 -14.39
CA PHE A 140 -6.13 2.81 -14.27
C PHE A 140 -6.92 1.57 -14.70
N GLY A 141 -8.21 1.70 -15.04
CA GLY A 141 -9.06 0.55 -15.40
C GLY A 141 -8.67 -0.17 -16.69
N SER A 142 -7.72 0.36 -17.46
CA SER A 142 -7.12 -0.35 -18.59
C SER A 142 -6.05 -1.37 -18.18
N THR A 143 -5.58 -1.37 -16.91
CA THR A 143 -4.67 -2.41 -16.40
C THR A 143 -5.45 -3.58 -15.80
N GLU A 144 -4.95 -4.80 -16.00
CA GLU A 144 -5.47 -6.01 -15.36
C GLU A 144 -5.00 -6.15 -13.89
N GLN A 145 -4.12 -5.26 -13.45
CA GLN A 145 -3.58 -5.21 -12.09
C GLN A 145 -4.46 -4.41 -11.12
N LEU A 146 -5.61 -3.89 -11.56
CA LEU A 146 -6.53 -3.16 -10.70
C LEU A 146 -7.95 -3.72 -10.76
N LYS A 147 -8.54 -3.95 -9.60
CA LYS A 147 -9.97 -4.21 -9.42
C LYS A 147 -10.54 -3.20 -8.43
N ILE A 148 -11.54 -2.43 -8.83
CA ILE A 148 -12.21 -1.45 -7.97
C ILE A 148 -13.61 -1.96 -7.63
N ILE A 149 -13.96 -1.91 -6.35
CA ILE A 149 -15.28 -2.21 -5.82
C ILE A 149 -15.90 -0.94 -5.22
N GLU A 150 -17.09 -0.58 -5.70
CA GLU A 150 -17.88 0.54 -5.21
C GLU A 150 -18.69 0.14 -3.96
N GLU A 151 -18.05 0.10 -2.79
CA GLU A 151 -18.73 -0.31 -1.55
C GLU A 151 -18.15 0.35 -0.29
N ASP A 152 -18.93 0.34 0.79
CA ASP A 152 -18.48 0.75 2.12
C ASP A 152 -17.72 -0.40 2.79
N ILE A 153 -16.42 -0.21 3.05
CA ILE A 153 -15.58 -1.22 3.69
C ILE A 153 -16.15 -1.74 5.02
N THR A 154 -16.90 -0.93 5.78
CA THR A 154 -17.48 -1.37 7.06
C THR A 154 -18.68 -2.30 6.88
N LYS A 155 -19.22 -2.41 5.66
CA LYS A 155 -20.31 -3.31 5.27
C LYS A 155 -19.84 -4.42 4.33
N PHE A 156 -18.67 -4.23 3.75
CA PHE A 156 -18.07 -5.13 2.79
C PHE A 156 -17.62 -6.44 3.44
N ASN A 157 -18.09 -7.55 2.90
CA ASN A 157 -17.58 -8.86 3.32
C ASN A 157 -16.27 -9.15 2.59
N VAL A 158 -15.16 -8.77 3.24
CA VAL A 158 -13.81 -8.94 2.68
C VAL A 158 -13.59 -10.39 2.22
N ARG A 159 -13.98 -11.39 3.01
CA ARG A 159 -13.74 -12.80 2.66
C ARG A 159 -14.42 -13.21 1.37
N SER A 160 -15.72 -12.95 1.21
CA SER A 160 -16.47 -13.43 0.05
C SER A 160 -16.03 -12.78 -1.26
N HIS A 161 -15.58 -11.52 -1.21
CA HIS A 161 -15.23 -10.78 -2.42
C HIS A 161 -13.73 -10.80 -2.73
N PHE A 162 -12.88 -10.84 -1.70
CA PHE A 162 -11.42 -10.75 -1.85
C PHE A 162 -10.76 -12.11 -2.03
N LEU A 163 -11.22 -13.17 -1.33
CA LEU A 163 -10.57 -14.49 -1.43
C LEU A 163 -10.57 -15.07 -2.85
N PRO A 164 -11.68 -15.05 -3.61
CA PRO A 164 -11.67 -15.55 -4.99
C PRO A 164 -10.69 -14.77 -5.87
N PHE A 165 -10.57 -13.46 -5.66
CA PHE A 165 -9.62 -12.61 -6.38
C PHE A 165 -8.18 -12.93 -5.99
N LEU A 166 -7.92 -13.17 -4.71
CA LEU A 166 -6.60 -13.55 -4.22
C LEU A 166 -6.16 -14.90 -4.82
N GLU A 167 -7.04 -15.89 -4.83
CA GLU A 167 -6.77 -17.22 -5.41
C GLU A 167 -6.48 -17.14 -6.91
N GLU A 168 -7.26 -16.34 -7.64
CA GLU A 168 -7.06 -16.09 -9.07
C GLU A 168 -5.69 -15.46 -9.37
N LYS A 169 -5.31 -14.41 -8.62
CA LYS A 169 -4.13 -13.59 -8.93
C LYS A 169 -2.84 -14.12 -8.32
N SER A 170 -2.89 -14.88 -7.23
CA SER A 170 -1.68 -15.36 -6.55
C SER A 170 -1.05 -16.59 -7.21
N HIS A 171 -1.72 -17.20 -8.20
CA HIS A 171 -1.28 -18.43 -8.89
C HIS A 171 -0.75 -19.53 -7.94
N HIS A 172 -1.27 -19.61 -6.71
CA HIS A 172 -0.81 -20.52 -5.64
C HIS A 172 0.65 -20.35 -5.17
N THR A 173 1.32 -19.26 -5.54
CA THR A 173 2.74 -19.02 -5.18
C THR A 173 2.91 -18.21 -3.89
N ARG A 174 2.02 -17.24 -3.65
CA ARG A 174 2.01 -16.38 -2.46
C ARG A 174 0.77 -16.71 -1.63
N LYS A 175 0.98 -17.04 -0.35
CA LYS A 175 -0.11 -17.49 0.53
C LYS A 175 -0.95 -16.35 1.10
N TYR A 176 -0.39 -15.14 1.22
CA TYR A 176 -1.00 -14.03 1.93
C TYR A 176 -0.95 -12.74 1.12
N ALA A 177 -2.04 -11.98 1.17
CA ALA A 177 -2.11 -10.62 0.68
C ALA A 177 -1.52 -9.62 1.69
N LYS A 178 -1.49 -8.35 1.28
CA LYS A 178 -1.16 -7.20 2.13
C LYS A 178 -2.30 -6.19 2.13
N VAL A 179 -2.33 -5.33 3.14
CA VAL A 179 -3.24 -4.17 3.18
C VAL A 179 -2.39 -2.92 3.22
N VAL A 180 -2.60 -1.98 2.30
CA VAL A 180 -1.91 -0.69 2.29
C VAL A 180 -2.94 0.40 2.01
N SER A 181 -3.16 1.34 2.94
CA SER A 181 -4.22 2.34 2.76
C SER A 181 -3.97 3.65 3.49
N ASN A 182 -4.36 4.76 2.86
CA ASN A 182 -4.56 6.05 3.52
C ASN A 182 -6.02 6.16 3.96
N LEU A 183 -6.32 5.81 5.21
CA LEU A 183 -7.69 5.66 5.66
C LEU A 183 -8.37 7.00 5.93
N PRO A 184 -9.67 7.13 5.61
CA PRO A 184 -10.50 8.19 6.17
C PRO A 184 -10.47 8.12 7.70
N PHE A 185 -10.26 9.27 8.35
CA PHE A 185 -10.01 9.33 9.79
C PHE A 185 -11.17 8.87 10.68
N ASN A 186 -12.37 8.75 10.14
CA ASN A 186 -13.58 8.31 10.86
C ASN A 186 -13.80 6.79 10.87
N VAL A 187 -13.05 6.01 10.08
CA VAL A 187 -13.27 4.55 9.96
C VAL A 187 -12.12 3.69 10.49
N SER A 188 -11.01 4.29 10.92
CA SER A 188 -9.78 3.57 11.27
C SER A 188 -9.99 2.42 12.27
N THR A 189 -10.73 2.67 13.36
CA THR A 189 -11.00 1.64 14.37
C THR A 189 -11.81 0.47 13.84
N GLU A 190 -12.82 0.73 13.00
CA GLU A 190 -13.68 -0.33 12.47
C GLU A 190 -12.95 -1.15 11.40
N VAL A 191 -12.12 -0.51 10.57
CA VAL A 191 -11.24 -1.20 9.62
C VAL A 191 -10.23 -2.10 10.36
N VAL A 192 -9.60 -1.61 11.42
CA VAL A 192 -8.66 -2.40 12.23
C VAL A 192 -9.36 -3.62 12.85
N LYS A 193 -10.57 -3.44 13.40
CA LYS A 193 -11.36 -4.56 13.95
C LYS A 193 -11.76 -5.59 12.90
N LEU A 194 -12.06 -5.13 11.68
CA LEU A 194 -12.46 -5.99 10.58
C LEU A 194 -11.29 -6.84 10.07
N LEU A 195 -10.11 -6.25 9.91
CA LEU A 195 -9.01 -6.87 9.17
C LEU A 195 -7.99 -7.61 10.03
N LEU A 196 -7.72 -7.17 11.26
CA LEU A 196 -6.71 -7.84 12.10
C LEU A 196 -7.01 -9.33 12.36
N PRO A 197 -8.27 -9.78 12.53
CA PRO A 197 -8.57 -11.21 12.68
C PRO A 197 -8.35 -12.05 11.42
N MET A 198 -7.94 -11.46 10.29
CA MET A 198 -7.78 -12.12 9.00
C MET A 198 -6.32 -12.47 8.70
N GLY A 199 -5.55 -12.91 9.70
CA GLY A 199 -4.14 -13.33 9.51
C GLY A 199 -3.95 -14.64 8.74
N ASP A 200 -5.04 -15.32 8.41
CA ASP A 200 -5.08 -16.37 7.39
C ASP A 200 -5.09 -15.82 5.95
N VAL A 201 -5.42 -14.53 5.77
CA VAL A 201 -5.54 -13.86 4.48
C VAL A 201 -4.43 -12.82 4.28
N PHE A 202 -4.16 -12.01 5.30
CA PHE A 202 -3.20 -10.91 5.23
C PHE A 202 -1.98 -11.18 6.11
N SER A 203 -0.79 -10.88 5.60
CA SER A 203 0.47 -10.99 6.34
C SER A 203 0.82 -9.70 7.08
N VAL A 204 0.54 -8.57 6.45
CA VAL A 204 0.84 -7.23 6.97
C VAL A 204 -0.24 -6.25 6.55
N MET A 205 -0.52 -5.31 7.44
CA MET A 205 -1.37 -4.15 7.19
C MET A 205 -0.61 -2.88 7.52
N VAL A 206 -0.48 -1.97 6.56
CA VAL A 206 0.13 -0.64 6.73
C VAL A 206 -0.91 0.42 6.44
N LEU A 207 -1.16 1.27 7.44
CA LEU A 207 -2.20 2.28 7.38
C LEU A 207 -1.63 3.66 7.67
N LEU A 208 -2.07 4.65 6.89
CA LEU A 208 -2.00 6.05 7.30
C LEU A 208 -3.32 6.43 7.96
N LEU A 209 -3.25 6.96 9.17
CA LEU A 209 -4.39 7.39 9.98
C LEU A 209 -3.98 8.56 10.89
N GLN A 210 -4.87 9.05 11.74
CA GLN A 210 -4.54 10.16 12.67
C GLN A 210 -3.41 9.79 13.62
N ASP A 211 -2.49 10.72 13.87
CA ASP A 211 -1.32 10.52 14.73
C ASP A 211 -1.69 9.96 16.12
N GLU A 212 -2.68 10.55 16.79
CA GLU A 212 -3.18 10.07 18.09
C GLU A 212 -3.72 8.63 18.00
N THR A 213 -4.38 8.27 16.90
CA THR A 213 -4.91 6.92 16.71
C THR A 213 -3.79 5.91 16.46
N ALA A 214 -2.72 6.28 15.75
CA ALA A 214 -1.54 5.42 15.56
C ALA A 214 -0.84 5.17 16.89
N LEU A 215 -0.58 6.25 17.64
CA LEU A 215 0.02 6.16 18.97
C LEU A 215 -0.82 5.29 19.89
N ARG A 216 -2.15 5.47 19.87
CA ARG A 216 -3.07 4.63 20.63
C ARG A 216 -2.87 3.16 20.32
N PHE A 217 -2.82 2.77 19.05
CA PHE A 217 -2.68 1.36 18.67
C PHE A 217 -1.30 0.76 18.95
N ALA A 218 -0.23 1.55 18.82
CA ALA A 218 1.14 1.09 18.99
C ALA A 218 1.58 1.05 20.47
N ASP A 219 1.09 1.98 21.30
CA ASP A 219 1.56 2.11 22.68
C ASP A 219 0.52 1.62 23.69
N ALA A 220 0.75 0.39 24.17
CA ALA A 220 -0.06 -0.22 25.23
C ALA A 220 0.10 0.47 26.60
N SER A 221 1.10 1.34 26.80
CA SER A 221 1.34 2.05 28.05
C SER A 221 0.46 3.29 28.25
N ILE A 222 -0.28 3.73 27.23
CA ILE A 222 -1.19 4.87 27.35
C ILE A 222 -2.48 4.42 28.10
N GLN A 223 -2.52 4.65 29.41
CA GLN A 223 -3.52 4.08 30.33
C GLN A 223 -4.82 4.90 30.46
N THR A 224 -5.54 5.10 29.36
CA THR A 224 -6.92 5.63 29.42
C THR A 224 -7.94 4.49 29.42
N PRO A 225 -9.10 4.64 30.08
CA PRO A 225 -10.16 3.62 30.13
C PRO A 225 -10.61 3.12 28.74
N GLU A 226 -10.65 3.99 27.73
CA GLU A 226 -11.00 3.65 26.35
C GLU A 226 -9.85 3.00 25.58
N TYR A 227 -8.59 3.28 25.94
CA TYR A 227 -7.40 2.75 25.27
C TYR A 227 -7.12 1.27 25.60
N ARG A 228 -7.53 0.80 26.78
CA ARG A 228 -7.28 -0.57 27.25
C ARG A 228 -7.85 -1.66 26.32
N PRO A 229 -9.13 -1.68 25.91
CA PRO A 229 -9.68 -2.81 25.16
C PRO A 229 -9.15 -2.94 23.73
N ILE A 230 -8.91 -1.81 23.04
CA ILE A 230 -8.47 -1.85 21.64
C ILE A 230 -7.01 -2.28 21.52
N ASN A 231 -6.17 -1.94 22.50
CA ASN A 231 -4.77 -2.36 22.53
C ASN A 231 -4.64 -3.86 22.80
N VAL A 232 -5.48 -4.44 23.67
CA VAL A 232 -5.57 -5.90 23.82
C VAL A 232 -5.93 -6.54 22.47
N PHE A 233 -6.97 -6.03 21.80
CA PHE A 233 -7.42 -6.55 20.51
C PHE A 233 -6.30 -6.50 19.45
N VAL A 234 -5.65 -5.35 19.30
CA VAL A 234 -4.56 -5.15 18.33
C VAL A 234 -3.38 -6.08 18.63
N ASN A 235 -2.92 -6.12 19.88
CA ASN A 235 -1.78 -6.96 20.30
C ASN A 235 -2.13 -8.46 20.28
N PHE A 236 -3.41 -8.82 20.38
CA PHE A 236 -3.85 -10.20 20.26
C PHE A 236 -3.60 -10.71 18.84
N TYR A 237 -4.08 -9.98 17.83
CA TYR A 237 -4.04 -10.38 16.42
C TYR A 237 -2.75 -9.99 15.68
N SER A 238 -1.99 -9.04 16.19
CA SER A 238 -0.86 -8.47 15.47
C SER A 238 0.26 -7.95 16.36
N GLU A 239 1.36 -7.54 15.74
CA GLU A 239 2.44 -6.75 16.31
C GLU A 239 2.35 -5.34 15.72
N PRO A 240 1.78 -4.36 16.44
CA PRO A 240 1.67 -2.98 15.96
C PRO A 240 3.00 -2.23 16.09
N GLU A 241 3.35 -1.41 15.11
CA GLU A 241 4.57 -0.60 15.12
C GLU A 241 4.29 0.76 14.47
N TYR A 242 4.49 1.84 15.25
CA TYR A 242 4.45 3.20 14.73
C TYR A 242 5.68 3.43 13.86
N LYS A 243 5.48 3.77 12.57
CA LYS A 243 6.58 3.93 11.61
C LYS A 243 7.09 5.36 11.59
N PHE A 244 6.24 6.32 11.22
CA PHE A 244 6.62 7.72 11.15
C PHE A 244 5.39 8.64 11.12
N LYS A 245 5.62 9.90 11.50
CA LYS A 245 4.61 10.96 11.49
C LYS A 245 4.52 11.61 10.11
N VAL A 246 3.31 11.99 9.71
CA VAL A 246 3.04 12.73 8.46
C VAL A 246 2.34 14.04 8.79
N GLU A 247 2.99 15.16 8.46
CA GLU A 247 2.40 16.48 8.73
C GLU A 247 1.11 16.69 7.94
N ARG A 248 0.12 17.31 8.60
CA ARG A 248 -1.18 17.65 7.98
C ARG A 248 -1.06 18.51 6.71
N THR A 249 0.05 19.24 6.54
CA THR A 249 0.37 20.06 5.35
C THR A 249 0.50 19.23 4.08
N ASN A 250 0.73 17.92 4.21
CA ASN A 250 0.76 16.98 3.09
C ASN A 250 -0.64 16.58 2.58
N PHE A 251 -1.72 17.18 3.08
CA PHE A 251 -3.09 16.78 2.71
C PHE A 251 -3.92 17.95 2.19
N PHE A 252 -4.88 17.65 1.30
CA PHE A 252 -5.92 18.57 0.85
C PHE A 252 -7.32 17.94 0.91
N PRO A 253 -8.29 18.56 1.60
CA PRO A 253 -8.12 19.72 2.49
C PRO A 253 -7.18 19.37 3.64
N GLN A 254 -6.52 20.37 4.20
CA GLN A 254 -5.66 20.17 5.35
C GLN A 254 -6.51 19.74 6.56
N PRO A 255 -6.25 18.57 7.18
CA PRO A 255 -6.96 18.14 8.36
C PRO A 255 -6.54 18.98 9.58
N LYS A 256 -7.31 18.86 10.67
CA LYS A 256 -7.03 19.57 11.93
C LYS A 256 -5.85 18.98 12.71
N VAL A 257 -5.55 17.71 12.46
CA VAL A 257 -4.54 16.92 13.17
C VAL A 257 -3.58 16.32 12.17
N ASP A 258 -2.39 15.96 12.64
CA ASP A 258 -1.39 15.28 11.82
C ASP A 258 -1.78 13.81 11.59
N GLY A 259 -1.21 13.21 10.56
CA GLY A 259 -1.30 11.79 10.29
C GLY A 259 -0.08 11.03 10.79
N ALA A 260 -0.16 9.71 10.77
CA ALA A 260 0.97 8.82 11.02
C ALA A 260 0.78 7.51 10.28
N VAL A 261 1.89 6.90 9.89
CA VAL A 261 1.95 5.57 9.32
C VAL A 261 2.20 4.57 10.44
N ILE A 262 1.37 3.54 10.50
CA ILE A 262 1.48 2.41 11.42
C ILE A 262 1.41 1.11 10.64
N SER A 263 2.24 0.15 11.02
CA SER A 263 2.17 -1.22 10.50
C SER A 263 1.66 -2.19 11.56
N PHE A 264 0.97 -3.22 11.10
CA PHE A 264 0.55 -4.36 11.88
C PHE A 264 1.06 -5.60 11.17
N LYS A 265 1.99 -6.33 11.78
CA LYS A 265 2.33 -7.66 11.32
C LYS A 265 1.32 -8.63 11.90
N LEU A 266 0.50 -9.25 11.05
CA LEU A 266 -0.57 -10.12 11.52
C LEU A 266 0.01 -11.48 11.95
N LYS A 267 -0.49 -12.01 13.06
CA LYS A 267 -0.15 -13.35 13.51
C LYS A 267 -0.92 -14.38 12.69
N ASN A 268 -0.33 -15.56 12.53
CA ASN A 268 -0.99 -16.66 11.83
C ASN A 268 -2.27 -17.06 12.59
N SER A 269 -3.34 -17.33 11.85
CA SER A 269 -4.61 -17.77 12.46
C SER A 269 -4.49 -19.06 13.25
N GLY A 270 -3.55 -19.95 12.89
CA GLY A 270 -3.24 -21.15 13.67
C GLY A 270 -2.62 -20.88 15.03
N ASP A 271 -2.07 -19.67 15.24
CA ASP A 271 -1.47 -19.24 16.51
C ASP A 271 -2.48 -18.48 17.39
N TYR A 272 -3.70 -18.24 16.90
CA TYR A 272 -4.74 -17.60 17.70
C TYR A 272 -5.10 -18.55 18.84
N PRO A 273 -4.94 -18.14 20.11
CA PRO A 273 -5.47 -18.94 21.19
C PRO A 273 -7.00 -19.04 21.01
N PRO A 274 -7.64 -20.13 21.47
CA PRO A 274 -9.09 -20.30 21.35
C PRO A 274 -9.80 -19.31 22.28
N VAL A 275 -9.94 -18.05 21.86
CA VAL A 275 -10.45 -16.95 22.70
C VAL A 275 -11.55 -16.15 22.00
N ASN A 276 -12.32 -16.78 21.10
CA ASN A 276 -13.46 -16.13 20.45
C ASN A 276 -14.55 -15.68 21.44
N SER A 277 -14.56 -16.22 22.66
CA SER A 277 -15.59 -15.95 23.68
C SER A 277 -15.30 -14.75 24.59
N ALA A 278 -14.05 -14.28 24.69
CA ALA A 278 -13.68 -13.40 25.81
C ALA A 278 -13.97 -11.91 25.60
N PHE A 279 -14.04 -11.45 24.34
CA PHE A 279 -14.03 -10.02 24.01
C PHE A 279 -15.40 -9.32 24.07
N ASN A 280 -16.48 -10.04 24.36
CA ASN A 280 -17.85 -9.48 24.38
C ASN A 280 -18.26 -8.74 25.67
N GLY A 281 -17.31 -8.29 26.50
CA GLY A 281 -17.65 -7.56 27.72
C GLY A 281 -16.52 -6.73 28.33
N LYS A 282 -16.47 -5.43 28.00
CA LYS A 282 -15.49 -4.47 28.54
C LYS A 282 -15.46 -4.34 30.08
N ARG A 283 -16.53 -4.77 30.77
CA ARG A 283 -16.68 -4.70 32.24
C ARG A 283 -16.81 -6.07 32.91
N LYS A 284 -16.56 -7.17 32.17
CA LYS A 284 -16.59 -8.51 32.74
C LYS A 284 -15.19 -8.84 33.25
N MET A 285 -15.15 -9.48 34.43
CA MET A 285 -13.93 -10.11 34.94
C MET A 285 -13.40 -11.08 33.88
N LEU A 286 -12.09 -11.10 33.65
CA LEU A 286 -11.46 -11.98 32.67
C LEU A 286 -11.84 -13.44 32.91
N ARG A 287 -11.94 -13.84 34.19
CA ARG A 287 -12.46 -15.16 34.59
C ARG A 287 -13.85 -15.47 34.03
N LYS A 288 -14.79 -14.52 34.09
CA LYS A 288 -16.16 -14.69 33.56
C LYS A 288 -16.18 -14.73 32.03
N SER A 289 -15.21 -14.10 31.38
CA SER A 289 -15.05 -14.14 29.92
C SER A 289 -14.42 -15.45 29.43
N LEU A 290 -13.61 -16.12 30.26
CA LEU A 290 -12.88 -17.35 29.92
C LEU A 290 -13.51 -18.63 30.49
N GLN A 291 -14.53 -18.55 31.34
CA GLN A 291 -15.17 -19.70 32.01
C GLN A 291 -15.77 -20.76 31.05
N HIS A 292 -16.02 -20.38 29.79
CA HIS A 292 -16.53 -21.28 28.75
C HIS A 292 -15.42 -22.04 28.02
N LEU A 293 -14.15 -21.71 28.31
CA LEU A 293 -12.97 -22.23 27.62
C LEU A 293 -12.08 -23.05 28.56
N CYS A 294 -12.00 -22.67 29.84
CA CYS A 294 -11.18 -23.34 30.85
C CYS A 294 -11.92 -23.43 32.19
N SER A 295 -11.50 -24.36 33.05
CA SER A 295 -12.01 -24.47 34.42
C SER A 295 -11.56 -23.28 35.28
N SER A 296 -12.29 -23.01 36.37
CA SER A 296 -11.98 -21.88 37.26
C SER A 296 -10.58 -22.00 37.89
N SER A 297 -10.13 -23.21 38.22
CA SER A 297 -8.79 -23.44 38.79
C SER A 297 -7.66 -23.16 37.80
N GLU A 298 -7.85 -23.51 36.52
CA GLU A 298 -6.86 -23.25 35.47
C GLU A 298 -6.72 -21.75 35.19
N ILE A 299 -7.84 -21.03 35.18
CA ILE A 299 -7.83 -19.57 35.00
C ILE A 299 -7.16 -18.89 36.19
N GLU A 300 -7.48 -19.30 37.42
CA GLU A 300 -6.90 -18.74 38.63
C GLU A 300 -5.39 -19.00 38.73
N ALA A 301 -4.94 -20.21 38.37
CA ALA A 301 -3.52 -20.54 38.29
C ALA A 301 -2.79 -19.73 37.22
N ALA A 302 -3.39 -19.54 36.05
CA ALA A 302 -2.82 -18.73 34.98
C ALA A 302 -2.69 -17.24 35.38
N LEU A 303 -3.70 -16.69 36.06
CA LEU A 303 -3.69 -15.31 36.57
C LEU A 303 -2.66 -15.12 37.69
N ALA A 304 -2.56 -16.08 38.63
CA ALA A 304 -1.56 -16.05 39.70
C ALA A 304 -0.13 -16.10 39.15
N ASN A 305 0.13 -16.91 38.12
CA ASN A 305 1.45 -17.05 37.49
C ASN A 305 1.96 -15.77 36.82
N ILE A 306 1.07 -14.84 36.46
CA ILE A 306 1.41 -13.56 35.85
C ILE A 306 1.20 -12.37 36.81
N GLY A 307 0.94 -12.65 38.09
CA GLY A 307 0.77 -11.64 39.13
C GLY A 307 -0.53 -10.82 39.03
N LEU A 308 -1.55 -11.34 38.33
CA LEU A 308 -2.85 -10.67 38.21
C LEU A 308 -3.88 -11.24 39.21
N PRO A 309 -4.72 -10.39 39.82
CA PRO A 309 -5.76 -10.85 40.71
C PRO A 309 -6.88 -11.57 39.94
N VAL A 310 -7.55 -12.53 40.58
CA VAL A 310 -8.69 -13.28 40.01
C VAL A 310 -9.86 -12.35 39.61
N THR A 311 -9.90 -11.16 40.20
CA THR A 311 -10.88 -10.10 39.93
C THR A 311 -10.51 -9.22 38.75
N VAL A 312 -9.36 -9.45 38.10
CA VAL A 312 -8.87 -8.61 37.00
C VAL A 312 -9.91 -8.51 35.89
N LEU A 313 -10.20 -7.28 35.47
CA LEU A 313 -11.05 -7.04 34.33
C LEU A 313 -10.27 -7.30 33.05
N LEU A 314 -10.96 -7.71 31.99
CA LEU A 314 -10.35 -7.88 30.67
C LEU A 314 -9.62 -6.61 30.17
N ALA A 315 -10.07 -5.42 30.60
CA ALA A 315 -9.41 -4.16 30.29
C ALA A 315 -8.05 -4.01 31.00
N ASP A 316 -7.87 -4.61 32.18
CA ASP A 316 -6.70 -4.40 33.03
C ASP A 316 -5.57 -5.39 32.74
N THR A 317 -5.81 -6.41 31.91
CA THR A 317 -4.82 -7.42 31.52
C THR A 317 -3.96 -7.01 30.31
N ALA A 318 -4.20 -5.83 29.73
CA ALA A 318 -3.53 -5.33 28.52
C ALA A 318 -2.02 -5.08 28.69
N SER A 319 -1.54 -4.88 29.92
CA SER A 319 -0.12 -4.71 30.23
C SER A 319 0.63 -6.04 30.38
N ALA A 320 -0.08 -7.16 30.51
CA ALA A 320 0.50 -8.48 30.75
C ALA A 320 0.79 -9.21 29.43
N ARG A 321 1.91 -8.83 28.81
CA ARG A 321 2.53 -9.54 27.66
C ARG A 321 2.62 -11.09 27.77
N PRO A 322 2.60 -11.78 28.94
CA PRO A 322 2.72 -13.24 28.96
C PRO A 322 1.42 -14.04 28.77
N ILE A 323 0.22 -13.44 28.82
CA ILE A 323 -1.05 -14.20 28.87
C ILE A 323 -1.22 -15.15 27.68
N PHE A 324 -0.70 -14.78 26.52
CA PHE A 324 -0.96 -15.50 25.27
C PHE A 324 0.28 -16.08 24.58
N SER A 325 1.51 -15.82 25.06
CA SER A 325 2.71 -16.14 24.27
C SER A 325 3.45 -17.42 24.64
N SER A 326 3.31 -17.98 25.85
CA SER A 326 4.38 -18.87 26.34
C SER A 326 3.99 -20.29 26.81
N ARG A 327 2.72 -20.66 27.04
CA ARG A 327 2.40 -22.02 27.56
C ARG A 327 1.08 -22.66 27.10
N CYS A 328 0.58 -22.35 25.91
CA CYS A 328 -0.51 -23.15 25.31
C CYS A 328 -0.06 -24.53 24.79
N THR A 329 1.24 -24.85 24.81
CA THR A 329 1.74 -26.18 24.45
C THR A 329 1.17 -27.28 25.37
N ALA A 330 0.90 -26.98 26.64
CA ALA A 330 0.25 -27.91 27.56
C ALA A 330 -1.22 -28.18 27.18
N PHE A 331 -1.88 -27.24 26.51
CA PHE A 331 -3.26 -27.39 26.02
C PHE A 331 -3.38 -28.30 24.79
N ARG A 332 -2.26 -28.59 24.11
CA ARG A 332 -2.22 -29.39 22.88
C ARG A 332 -2.27 -30.90 23.13
N LEU A 333 -1.93 -31.35 24.34
CA LEU A 333 -1.75 -32.78 24.64
C LEU A 333 -2.99 -33.47 25.24
N GLN A 334 -4.05 -32.74 25.54
CA GLN A 334 -5.23 -33.30 26.23
C GLN A 334 -6.48 -33.44 25.34
N LEU A 335 -6.36 -33.13 24.05
CA LEU A 335 -7.43 -33.25 23.05
C LEU A 335 -7.13 -34.33 21.97
N GLN A 336 -6.21 -35.25 22.26
CA GLN A 336 -5.98 -36.47 21.47
C GLN A 336 -6.28 -37.76 22.25
N GLN A 337 -7.20 -37.72 23.22
CA GLN A 337 -7.86 -38.91 23.75
C GLN A 337 -9.37 -38.73 23.74
#